data_AF-A0AAW8U9S3-F1
#
_entry.id   AF-A0AAW8U9S3-F1
#
_cell.length_a   1.000
_cell.length_b   1.000
_cell.length_c   1.000
_cell.angle_alpha   90.00
_cell.angle_beta   90.00
_cell.angle_gamma   90.00
#
_symmetry.space_group_name_H-M   'P 1'
#
loop_
_entity.id
_entity.type
_entity.pdbx_description
1 polymer ?
#
loop_
_entity_poly.entity_id
_entity_poly.type
_entity_poly.pdbx_seq_one_letter_code
_entity_poly.pdbx_strand_id
1 'polypeptide(L)'
;MIPNFEKKDFNLHLSSVVRELKKRDFDILDQYESYPSQKFFSMDALIYYVRTIEWEFPGFSVLTHQKELIELEEELKRVGFIYNQEHRFLVSCINQK
;
A
#
# COMPACT_ATOMS: atom_id res chain seq x y z
N MET A 1 -6.45 -2.10 -10.53
CA MET A 1 -5.43 -1.12 -10.93
C MET A 1 -4.20 -1.88 -11.44
N ILE A 2 -3.79 -1.55 -12.67
CA ILE A 2 -2.75 -2.18 -13.52
C ILE A 2 -3.03 -3.66 -13.89
N PRO A 3 -3.63 -3.91 -15.06
CA PRO A 3 -3.72 -5.25 -15.63
C PRO A 3 -2.33 -5.90 -15.76
N ASN A 4 -2.20 -7.17 -15.33
CA ASN A 4 -0.97 -7.98 -15.43
C ASN A 4 0.25 -7.45 -14.64
N PHE A 5 0.06 -6.59 -13.64
CA PHE A 5 1.17 -6.20 -12.75
C PHE A 5 1.51 -7.31 -11.75
N GLU A 6 2.74 -7.82 -11.83
CA GLU A 6 3.32 -8.68 -10.80
C GLU A 6 4.16 -7.82 -9.85
N LYS A 7 3.66 -7.65 -8.62
CA LYS A 7 4.42 -7.01 -7.55
C LYS A 7 5.65 -7.87 -7.25
N LYS A 8 6.86 -7.30 -7.33
CA LYS A 8 8.08 -7.98 -6.88
C LYS A 8 7.85 -8.49 -5.46
N ASP A 9 8.24 -9.75 -5.22
CA ASP A 9 7.95 -10.50 -4.00
C ASP A 9 8.80 -10.00 -2.82
N PHE A 10 8.52 -8.77 -2.37
CA PHE A 10 8.93 -8.27 -1.07
C PHE A 10 7.83 -8.63 -0.10
N ASN A 11 8.08 -9.67 0.70
CA ASN A 11 7.16 -10.11 1.75
C ASN A 11 7.21 -9.13 2.94
N LEU A 12 6.60 -7.96 2.75
CA LEU A 12 6.47 -6.87 3.73
C LEU A 12 5.34 -7.13 4.73
N HIS A 13 5.22 -8.37 5.20
CA HIS A 13 4.35 -8.71 6.31
C HIS A 13 5.13 -8.67 7.63
N LEU A 14 4.52 -8.20 8.72
CA LEU A 14 5.20 -8.07 10.02
C LEU A 14 5.90 -9.38 10.40
N SER A 15 5.16 -10.50 10.33
CA SER A 15 5.70 -11.83 10.65
C SER A 15 6.91 -12.23 9.81
N SER A 16 6.94 -11.87 8.52
CA SER A 16 8.06 -12.15 7.63
C SER A 16 9.27 -11.28 7.96
N VAL A 17 9.06 -9.98 8.18
CA VAL A 17 10.13 -9.04 8.54
C VAL A 17 10.75 -9.40 9.89
N VAL A 18 9.92 -9.68 10.91
CA VAL A 18 10.38 -10.11 12.24
C VAL A 18 11.20 -11.39 12.17
N ARG A 19 10.75 -12.38 11.39
CA ARG A 19 11.50 -13.63 11.19
C ARG A 19 12.86 -13.36 10.56
N GLU A 20 12.94 -12.51 9.55
CA GLU A 20 14.19 -12.19 8.85
C GLU A 20 15.16 -11.34 9.69
N LEU A 21 14.64 -10.49 10.58
CA LEU A 21 15.43 -9.75 11.56
C LEU A 21 16.04 -10.68 12.62
N LYS A 22 15.22 -11.58 13.20
CA LYS A 22 15.71 -12.57 14.17
C LYS A 22 16.79 -13.49 13.59
N LYS A 23 16.67 -13.89 12.32
CA LYS A 23 17.72 -14.66 11.62
C LYS A 23 19.05 -13.91 11.46
N ARG A 24 19.06 -12.59 11.63
CA ARG A 24 20.21 -11.70 11.50
C ARG A 24 20.71 -11.18 12.85
N ASP A 25 20.36 -11.87 13.94
CA ASP A 25 20.79 -11.55 15.31
C ASP A 25 20.26 -10.19 15.84
N PHE A 26 19.10 -9.76 15.34
CA PHE A 26 18.37 -8.64 15.95
C PHE A 26 17.41 -9.14 17.03
N ASP A 27 17.45 -8.49 18.18
CA ASP A 27 16.40 -8.61 19.19
C ASP A 27 15.25 -7.67 18.88
N ILE A 28 14.05 -8.22 18.81
CA ILE A 28 12.84 -7.42 18.62
C ILE A 28 12.44 -6.84 19.97
N LEU A 29 12.39 -5.51 20.04
CA LEU A 29 11.95 -4.75 21.22
C LEU A 29 10.43 -4.57 21.19
N ASP A 30 9.93 -4.04 20.08
CA ASP A 30 8.51 -3.77 19.87
C ASP A 30 8.09 -4.14 18.45
N GLN A 31 6.83 -4.54 18.31
CA GLN A 31 6.20 -4.78 17.02
C GLN A 31 4.72 -4.38 17.05
N TYR A 32 4.29 -3.67 16.03
CA TYR A 32 2.91 -3.23 15.85
C TYR A 32 2.45 -3.54 14.43
N GLU A 33 1.19 -3.91 14.28
CA GLU A 33 0.55 -4.16 12.99
C GLU A 33 -0.86 -3.55 13.00
N SER A 34 -1.23 -2.92 11.90
CA SER A 34 -2.51 -2.25 11.74
C SER A 34 -2.96 -2.32 10.29
N TYR A 35 -4.28 -2.33 10.11
CA TYR A 35 -4.94 -2.29 8.81
C TYR A 35 -5.86 -1.07 8.72
N PRO A 36 -5.28 0.16 8.72
CA PRO A 36 -6.09 1.36 8.76
C PRO A 36 -6.87 1.54 7.46
N SER A 37 -8.08 2.07 7.60
CA SER A 37 -8.90 2.47 6.46
C SER A 37 -8.55 3.88 6.00
N GLN A 38 -8.31 4.05 4.71
CA GLN A 38 -8.17 5.33 4.04
C GLN A 38 -9.37 5.56 3.12
N LYS A 39 -9.81 6.80 2.99
CA LYS A 39 -10.92 7.19 2.12
C LYS A 39 -10.51 8.36 1.25
N PHE A 40 -10.74 8.26 -0.05
CA PHE A 40 -10.57 9.36 -1.00
C PHE A 40 -11.92 9.95 -1.33
N PHE A 41 -12.07 11.27 -1.12
CA PHE A 41 -13.31 12.01 -1.36
C PHE A 41 -13.29 12.76 -2.70
N SER A 42 -12.20 12.68 -3.46
CA SER A 42 -12.08 13.26 -4.80
C SER A 42 -11.19 12.40 -5.69
N MET A 43 -11.47 12.42 -7.00
CA MET A 43 -10.62 11.77 -8.00
C MET A 43 -9.23 12.40 -8.04
N ASP A 44 -9.12 13.71 -7.85
CA ASP A 44 -7.83 14.40 -7.86
C ASP A 44 -6.90 13.91 -6.75
N ALA A 45 -7.43 13.70 -5.54
CA ALA A 45 -6.67 13.18 -4.41
C ALA A 45 -6.20 11.74 -4.66
N LEU A 46 -7.08 10.89 -5.20
CA LEU A 46 -6.73 9.52 -5.59
C LEU A 46 -5.66 9.52 -6.67
N ILE A 47 -5.84 10.29 -7.75
CA ILE A 47 -4.90 10.35 -8.87
C ILE A 47 -3.55 10.88 -8.40
N TYR A 48 -3.52 11.90 -7.54
CA TYR A 48 -2.28 12.39 -6.94
C TYR A 48 -1.57 11.29 -6.13
N TYR A 49 -2.30 10.56 -5.28
CA TYR A 49 -1.76 9.48 -4.47
C TYR A 49 -1.14 8.37 -5.33
N VAL A 50 -1.91 7.84 -6.28
CA VAL A 50 -1.48 6.74 -7.16
C VAL A 50 -0.30 7.14 -8.04
N ARG A 51 -0.26 8.40 -8.51
CA ARG A 51 0.89 8.92 -9.28
C ARG A 51 2.17 9.07 -8.46
N THR A 52 2.03 9.32 -7.16
CA THR A 52 3.19 9.61 -6.28
C THR A 52 3.92 8.32 -5.88
N ILE A 53 3.19 7.21 -5.78
CA ILE A 53 3.70 5.94 -5.26
C ILE A 53 4.02 4.99 -6.42
N GLU A 54 4.98 5.38 -7.27
CA GLU A 54 5.36 4.60 -8.47
C GLU A 54 5.80 3.17 -8.15
N TRP A 55 6.36 2.91 -6.97
CA TRP A 55 6.75 1.56 -6.55
C TRP A 55 5.56 0.65 -6.27
N GLU A 56 4.39 1.22 -5.98
CA GLU A 56 3.14 0.48 -5.76
C GLU A 56 2.27 0.45 -7.01
N PHE A 57 2.28 1.55 -7.79
CA PHE A 57 1.52 1.70 -9.02
C PHE A 57 2.42 2.02 -10.23
N PRO A 58 3.36 1.13 -10.59
CA PRO A 58 4.31 1.41 -11.66
C PRO A 58 3.61 1.52 -13.01
N GLY A 59 4.00 2.53 -13.80
CA GLY A 59 3.42 2.77 -15.12
C GLY A 59 1.99 3.32 -15.08
N PHE A 60 1.51 3.78 -13.92
CA PHE A 60 0.24 4.46 -13.85
C PHE A 60 0.25 5.73 -14.71
N SER A 61 -0.80 5.86 -15.53
CA SER A 61 -1.15 7.12 -16.17
C SER A 61 -2.67 7.17 -16.31
N VAL A 62 -3.22 8.39 -16.31
CA VAL A 62 -4.67 8.60 -16.51
C VAL A 62 -5.12 8.03 -17.84
N LEU A 63 -4.29 8.12 -18.89
CA LEU A 63 -4.62 7.62 -20.22
C LEU A 63 -4.67 6.09 -20.27
N THR A 64 -3.72 5.41 -19.63
CA THR A 64 -3.63 3.95 -19.66
C THR A 64 -4.61 3.26 -18.71
N HIS A 65 -5.19 3.99 -17.75
CA HIS A 65 -6.10 3.46 -16.72
C HIS A 65 -7.45 4.18 -16.71
N GLN A 66 -7.85 4.74 -17.86
CA GLN A 66 -9.07 5.56 -17.95
C GLN A 66 -10.31 4.77 -17.55
N LYS A 67 -10.41 3.49 -17.95
CA LYS A 67 -11.57 2.65 -17.64
C LYS A 67 -11.73 2.47 -16.13
N GLU A 68 -10.66 2.10 -15.43
CA GLU A 68 -10.65 1.93 -13.98
C GLU A 68 -10.95 3.25 -13.25
N LEU A 69 -10.45 4.37 -13.77
CA LEU A 69 -10.73 5.69 -13.18
C LEU A 69 -12.20 6.10 -13.35
N ILE A 70 -12.85 5.74 -14.45
CA ILE A 70 -14.29 5.97 -14.64
C ILE A 70 -15.10 5.14 -13.65
N GLU A 71 -14.77 3.86 -13.48
CA GLU A 71 -15.43 2.98 -12.50
C GLU A 71 -15.31 3.54 -11.07
N LEU A 72 -14.13 4.05 -10.71
CA LEU A 72 -13.89 4.69 -9.42
C LEU A 72 -14.63 6.03 -9.26
N GLU A 73 -14.79 6.79 -10.34
CA GLU A 73 -15.57 8.02 -10.33
C GLU A 73 -17.07 7.72 -10.11
N GLU A 74 -17.59 6.67 -10.74
CA GLU A 74 -18.97 6.20 -10.52
C GLU A 74 -19.17 5.71 -9.09
N GLU A 75 -18.20 4.97 -8.53
CA GLU A 75 -18.21 4.59 -7.12
C GLU A 75 -18.21 5.81 -6.21
N LEU A 76 -17.35 6.79 -6.46
CA LEU A 76 -17.27 8.03 -5.69
C LEU A 76 -18.60 8.78 -5.70
N LYS A 77 -19.26 8.88 -6.86
CA LYS A 77 -20.59 9.52 -6.98
C LYS A 77 -21.67 8.78 -6.20
N ARG A 78 -21.61 7.44 -6.19
CA ARG A 78 -22.61 6.59 -5.54
C ARG A 78 -22.44 6.51 -4.02
N VAL A 79 -21.19 6.39 -3.54
CA VAL A 79 -20.86 6.09 -2.14
C VAL A 79 -20.40 7.34 -1.38
N GLY A 80 -19.89 8.35 -2.08
CA GLY A 80 -19.32 9.57 -1.51
C GLY A 80 -17.84 9.47 -1.15
N PHE A 81 -17.24 8.28 -1.26
CA PHE A 81 -15.80 8.07 -1.12
C PHE A 81 -15.36 6.79 -1.86
N ILE A 82 -14.07 6.72 -2.18
CA ILE A 82 -13.38 5.50 -2.62
C ILE A 82 -12.61 4.95 -1.42
N TYR A 83 -12.84 3.69 -1.09
CA TYR A 83 -12.19 3.02 0.04
C TYR A 83 -10.84 2.43 -0.35
N ASN A 84 -9.84 2.60 0.50
CA ASN A 84 -8.57 1.91 0.43
C ASN A 84 -8.24 1.32 1.80
N GLN A 85 -7.79 0.07 1.85
CA GLN A 85 -7.27 -0.53 3.09
C GLN A 85 -5.76 -0.60 3.01
N GLU A 86 -5.10 0.05 3.95
CA GLU A 86 -3.65 -0.01 4.04
C GLU A 86 -3.22 -1.16 4.94
N HIS A 87 -1.97 -1.61 4.77
CA HIS A 87 -1.30 -2.51 5.70
C HIS A 87 -0.04 -1.82 6.20
N ARG A 88 0.00 -1.55 7.51
CA ARG A 88 1.12 -0.86 8.15
C ARG A 88 1.64 -1.69 9.31
N PHE A 89 2.96 -1.79 9.40
CA PHE A 89 3.62 -2.37 10.55
C PHE A 89 4.82 -1.52 10.99
N LEU A 90 5.16 -1.61 12.26
CA LEU A 90 6.34 -0.99 12.85
C LEU A 90 7.10 -2.06 13.63
N VAL A 91 8.42 -2.08 13.48
CA VAL A 91 9.31 -2.95 14.26
C VAL A 91 10.42 -2.10 14.86
N SER A 92 10.58 -2.16 16.17
CA SER A 92 11.75 -1.67 16.89
C SER A 92 12.63 -2.85 17.23
N CYS A 93 13.92 -2.76 16.92
CA CYS A 93 14.87 -3.83 17.22
C CYS A 93 16.26 -3.27 17.49
N ILE A 94 17.06 -4.05 18.21
CA ILE A 94 18.47 -3.75 18.47
C ILE A 94 19.33 -4.86 17.87
N ASN A 95 20.45 -4.47 17.26
CA ASN A 95 21.44 -5.42 16.77
C ASN A 95 22.28 -5.90 17.96
N GLN A 96 22.46 -7.21 18.10
CA GLN A 96 23.35 -7.76 19.13
C GLN A 96 24.85 -7.69 18.77
N LYS A 97 25.21 -7.13 17.61
CA LYS A 97 26.61 -6.93 17.15
C LYS A 97 27.16 -5.55 17.46
#